data_AF-A0A7C0UIQ8-F1
#
_entry.id   AF-A0A7C0UIQ8-F1
#
_cell.length_a   1.000
_cell.length_b   1.000
_cell.length_c   1.000
_cell.angle_alpha   90.00
_cell.angle_beta   90.00
_cell.angle_gamma   90.00
#
_symmetry.space_group_name_H-M   'P 1'
#
loop_
_entity.id
_entity.type
_entity.pdbx_description
1 polymer ?
#
loop_
_entity_poly.entity_id
_entity_poly.type
_entity_poly.pdbx_seq_one_letter_code
_entity_poly.pdbx_strand_id
1 'polypeptide(L)'
;MINPRELFEEIIPWIQRQRWYPRGVKDWSIVDSWRINEFYMAILKAGRLKLFIPLVLSNRAPQLSPEKVFKFRGYYVYEAEYSLKFFNELIWKNNRIKVCWKSGTVSFDRIKPLTSSYTNTLVILFSGSKRYVYKAYRIISSNNFEPRFLTYLRNRDYVPKVFLTTCLGEYYAGILLEFLDHVGDGGYPFYLNARESLKGVKKILDIEIDSVVRTLADFHYIMSRCSHKWCKVRNAGEADIEKWFKRIL
;
A
#
# COMPACT_ATOMS: atom_id res chain seq x y z
N MET A 1 -15.50 3.81 27.93
CA MET A 1 -15.27 4.00 26.48
C MET A 1 -13.80 4.38 26.31
N ILE A 2 -13.00 3.70 25.49
CA ILE A 2 -11.55 3.99 25.38
C ILE A 2 -11.34 5.25 24.53
N ASN A 3 -10.50 6.18 25.02
CA ASN A 3 -10.13 7.38 24.29
C ASN A 3 -9.15 7.02 23.15
N PRO A 4 -9.34 7.49 21.91
CA PRO A 4 -8.44 7.15 20.80
C PRO A 4 -6.99 7.57 21.05
N ARG A 5 -6.77 8.76 21.60
CA ARG A 5 -5.43 9.27 21.89
C ARG A 5 -4.70 8.37 22.89
N GLU A 6 -5.37 8.02 23.98
CA GLU A 6 -4.87 7.10 25.01
C GLU A 6 -4.46 5.74 24.40
N LEU A 7 -5.32 5.15 23.57
CA LEU A 7 -4.98 3.89 22.88
C LEU A 7 -3.73 4.03 22.02
N PHE A 8 -3.61 5.12 21.26
CA PHE A 8 -2.48 5.32 20.37
C PHE A 8 -1.19 5.59 21.13
N GLU A 9 -1.22 6.33 22.24
CA GLU A 9 -0.06 6.56 23.12
C GLU A 9 0.48 5.23 23.67
N GLU A 10 -0.41 4.33 24.10
CA GLU A 10 -0.06 3.01 24.65
C GLU A 10 0.45 2.02 23.60
N ILE A 11 -0.05 2.09 22.36
CA ILE A 11 0.30 1.14 21.30
C ILE A 11 1.55 1.56 20.50
N ILE A 12 2.11 2.76 20.71
CA ILE A 12 3.30 3.22 19.99
C ILE A 12 4.46 2.21 20.00
N PRO A 13 4.85 1.60 21.13
CA PRO A 13 5.94 0.62 21.12
C PRO A 13 5.65 -0.58 20.21
N TRP A 14 4.38 -0.98 20.07
CA TRP A 14 3.98 -2.02 19.12
C TRP A 14 4.00 -1.51 17.67
N ILE A 15 3.55 -0.28 17.41
CA ILE A 15 3.64 0.38 16.09
C ILE A 15 5.09 0.48 15.61
N GLN A 16 6.01 0.89 16.48
CA GLN A 16 7.43 1.07 16.14
C GLN A 16 8.16 -0.22 15.76
N ARG A 17 7.62 -1.38 16.19
CA ARG A 17 8.13 -2.70 15.80
C ARG A 17 7.60 -3.19 14.45
N GLN A 18 6.58 -2.53 13.91
CA GLN A 18 6.03 -2.91 12.61
C GLN A 18 7.03 -2.61 11.49
N ARG A 19 7.11 -3.51 10.52
CA ARG A 19 8.07 -3.40 9.41
C ARG A 19 7.93 -2.12 8.58
N TRP A 20 6.71 -1.62 8.46
CA TRP A 20 6.40 -0.40 7.72
C TRP A 20 6.76 0.87 8.49
N TYR A 21 7.07 0.78 9.78
CA TYR A 21 7.48 1.94 10.56
C TYR A 21 8.88 2.41 10.14
N PRO A 22 9.13 3.73 10.02
CA PRO A 22 10.42 4.25 9.57
C PRO A 22 11.56 3.85 10.51
N ARG A 23 12.56 3.13 10.00
CA ARG A 23 13.71 2.67 10.81
C ARG A 23 14.48 3.86 11.39
N GLY A 24 14.86 3.75 12.66
CA GLY A 24 15.65 4.76 13.37
C GLY A 24 14.88 6.00 13.83
N VAL A 25 13.58 6.13 13.51
CA VAL A 25 12.78 7.29 13.90
C VAL A 25 12.16 7.10 15.28
N LYS A 26 12.70 7.83 16.27
CA LYS A 26 12.19 7.82 17.66
C LYS A 26 11.21 8.95 17.96
N ASP A 27 11.33 10.08 17.26
CA ASP A 27 10.36 11.18 17.30
C ASP A 27 9.01 10.69 16.78
N TRP A 28 7.96 10.90 17.57
CA TRP A 28 6.59 10.73 17.12
C TRP A 28 5.65 11.69 17.83
N SER A 29 4.52 11.99 17.19
CA SER A 29 3.39 12.69 17.80
C SER A 29 2.08 12.28 17.13
N ILE A 30 0.98 12.32 17.89
CA ILE A 30 -0.37 12.15 17.36
C ILE A 30 -0.82 13.50 16.81
N VAL A 31 -1.01 13.58 15.49
CA VAL A 31 -1.53 14.79 14.82
C VAL A 31 -3.05 14.86 14.97
N ASP A 32 -3.71 13.73 14.78
CA ASP A 32 -5.16 13.59 14.92
C ASP A 32 -5.49 12.14 15.29
N SER A 33 -6.53 11.93 16.09
CA SER A 33 -7.06 10.61 16.41
C SER A 33 -8.57 10.65 16.60
N TRP A 34 -9.24 9.63 16.12
CA TRP A 34 -10.70 9.54 16.20
C TRP A 34 -11.15 8.09 16.22
N ARG A 35 -12.43 7.89 16.54
CA ARG A 35 -13.07 6.59 16.62
C ARG A 35 -14.37 6.58 15.85
N ILE A 36 -14.66 5.43 15.22
CA ILE A 36 -15.94 5.12 14.60
C ILE A 36 -16.28 3.68 14.99
N ASN A 37 -17.33 3.45 15.78
CA ASN A 37 -17.72 2.13 16.29
C ASN A 37 -16.54 1.41 16.98
N GLU A 38 -16.10 0.24 16.50
CA GLU A 38 -14.93 -0.49 17.01
C GLU A 38 -13.58 -0.06 16.38
N PHE A 39 -13.61 0.85 15.41
CA PHE A 39 -12.43 1.30 14.68
C PHE A 39 -11.81 2.52 15.34
N TYR A 40 -10.50 2.49 15.53
CA TYR A 40 -9.69 3.57 16.07
C TYR A 40 -8.69 3.99 15.01
N MET A 41 -8.64 5.27 14.68
CA MET A 41 -7.80 5.79 13.61
C MET A 41 -6.92 6.91 14.12
N ALA A 42 -5.70 6.98 13.63
CA ALA A 42 -4.82 8.11 13.88
C ALA A 42 -4.02 8.51 12.66
N ILE A 43 -3.70 9.79 12.61
CA ILE A 43 -2.58 10.33 11.83
C ILE A 43 -1.45 10.56 12.81
N LEU A 44 -0.36 9.82 12.65
CA LEU A 44 0.87 10.03 13.40
C LEU A 44 1.85 10.83 12.56
N LYS A 45 2.64 11.69 13.20
CA LYS A 45 3.86 12.22 12.63
C LYS A 45 5.02 11.42 13.22
N ALA A 46 5.88 10.89 12.36
CA ALA A 46 7.11 10.20 12.75
C ALA A 46 8.28 10.87 12.01
N GLY A 47 9.01 11.74 12.70
CA GLY A 47 9.99 12.63 12.07
C GLY A 47 9.35 13.53 11.00
N ARG A 48 9.74 13.36 9.73
CA ARG A 48 9.17 14.11 8.59
C ARG A 48 7.99 13.42 7.90
N LEU A 49 7.66 12.20 8.31
CA LEU A 49 6.64 11.38 7.66
C LEU A 49 5.30 11.47 8.39
N LYS A 50 4.21 11.41 7.62
CA LYS A 50 2.85 11.23 8.15
C LYS A 50 2.43 9.79 7.95
N LEU A 51 1.93 9.15 9.00
CA LEU A 51 1.48 7.76 9.00
C LEU A 51 -0.02 7.72 9.25
N PHE A 52 -0.74 6.91 8.46
CA PHE A 52 -2.16 6.62 8.71
C PHE A 52 -2.33 5.22 9.28
N ILE A 53 -2.85 5.15 10.51
CA ILE A 53 -2.95 3.91 11.27
C ILE A 53 -4.43 3.68 11.65
N PRO A 54 -5.17 2.86 10.89
CA PRO A 54 -6.48 2.37 11.30
C PRO A 54 -6.32 1.05 12.07
N LEU A 55 -6.94 0.98 13.23
CA LEU A 55 -6.96 -0.16 14.14
C LEU A 55 -8.40 -0.61 14.39
N VAL A 56 -8.55 -1.89 14.73
CA VAL A 56 -9.78 -2.43 15.30
C VAL A 56 -9.53 -2.88 16.72
N LEU A 57 -10.54 -2.66 17.56
CA LEU A 57 -10.59 -3.20 18.91
C LEU A 57 -11.60 -4.35 18.97
N SER A 58 -11.15 -5.56 19.30
CA SER A 58 -11.97 -6.77 19.30
C SER A 58 -11.92 -7.48 20.64
N ASN A 59 -13.06 -8.02 21.09
CA ASN A 59 -13.14 -8.92 22.25
C ASN A 59 -12.75 -10.37 21.89
N ARG A 60 -12.63 -10.69 20.60
CA ARG A 60 -12.21 -12.00 20.09
C ARG A 60 -10.83 -11.90 19.46
N ALA A 61 -10.00 -12.90 19.71
CA ALA A 61 -8.69 -13.01 19.09
C ALA A 61 -8.83 -13.14 17.57
N PRO A 62 -8.12 -12.32 16.77
CA PRO A 62 -8.12 -12.47 15.32
C PRO A 62 -7.27 -13.68 14.90
N GLN A 63 -7.55 -14.25 13.73
CA GLN A 63 -6.68 -15.27 13.10
C GLN A 63 -5.46 -14.60 12.45
N LEU A 64 -4.62 -13.99 13.28
CA LEU A 64 -3.39 -13.32 12.88
C LEU A 64 -2.22 -13.85 13.72
N SER A 65 -1.02 -13.69 13.19
CA SER A 65 0.20 -13.99 13.92
C SER A 65 0.38 -13.03 15.12
N PRO A 66 0.97 -13.50 16.25
CA PRO A 66 1.01 -12.73 17.50
C PRO A 66 1.63 -11.33 17.37
N GLU A 67 2.63 -11.15 16.50
CA GLU A 67 3.29 -9.86 16.26
C GLU A 67 2.36 -8.81 15.62
N LYS A 68 1.28 -9.24 14.98
CA LYS A 68 0.25 -8.39 14.38
C LYS A 68 -0.87 -8.03 15.36
N VAL A 69 -0.79 -8.47 16.60
CA VAL A 69 -1.85 -8.27 17.60
C VAL A 69 -1.26 -7.70 18.88
N PHE A 70 -1.87 -6.63 19.39
CA PHE A 70 -1.54 -6.03 20.68
C PHE A 70 -2.69 -6.28 21.66
N LYS A 71 -2.37 -6.55 22.94
CA LYS A 71 -3.40 -6.68 23.98
C LYS A 71 -3.51 -5.38 24.76
N PHE A 72 -4.72 -4.83 24.84
CA PHE A 72 -5.00 -3.60 25.58
C PHE A 72 -6.27 -3.76 26.42
N ARG A 73 -6.13 -3.71 27.76
CA ARG A 73 -7.26 -3.79 28.70
C ARG A 73 -8.25 -4.92 28.41
N GLY A 74 -7.74 -6.12 28.12
CA GLY A 74 -8.54 -7.31 27.80
C GLY A 74 -9.04 -7.40 26.35
N TYR A 75 -8.79 -6.38 25.52
CA TYR A 75 -9.12 -6.39 24.09
C TYR A 75 -7.90 -6.76 23.23
N TYR A 76 -8.19 -7.30 22.05
CA TYR A 76 -7.23 -7.49 20.97
C TYR A 76 -7.27 -6.30 20.02
N VAL A 77 -6.11 -5.70 19.79
CA VAL A 77 -5.91 -4.55 18.89
C VAL A 77 -5.08 -4.99 17.71
N TYR A 78 -5.55 -4.72 16.50
CA TYR A 78 -4.84 -5.06 15.27
C TYR A 78 -5.21 -4.09 14.15
N GLU A 79 -4.44 -4.09 13.06
CA GLU A 79 -4.69 -3.22 11.91
C GLU A 79 -6.07 -3.49 11.29
N ALA A 80 -6.87 -2.45 11.09
CA ALA A 80 -8.26 -2.58 10.66
C ALA A 80 -8.40 -3.26 9.29
N GLU A 81 -7.37 -3.16 8.44
CA GLU A 81 -7.34 -3.80 7.12
C GLU A 81 -7.30 -5.33 7.18
N TYR A 82 -7.15 -5.94 8.36
CA TYR A 82 -7.36 -7.39 8.54
C TYR A 82 -8.81 -7.76 8.90
N SER A 83 -9.72 -6.78 9.00
CA SER A 83 -11.13 -6.98 9.34
C SER A 83 -12.03 -6.84 8.10
N LEU A 84 -12.92 -7.81 7.86
CA LEU A 84 -13.94 -7.69 6.81
C LEU A 84 -14.88 -6.48 7.02
N LYS A 85 -15.17 -6.15 8.28
CA LYS A 85 -16.02 -4.98 8.60
C LYS A 85 -15.39 -3.67 8.14
N PHE A 86 -14.06 -3.57 8.10
CA PHE A 86 -13.39 -2.39 7.55
C PHE A 86 -13.81 -2.15 6.09
N PHE A 87 -13.82 -3.20 5.28
CA PHE A 87 -14.14 -3.12 3.85
C PHE A 87 -15.64 -3.05 3.58
N ASN A 88 -16.45 -3.80 4.30
CA ASN A 88 -17.90 -3.89 4.03
C ASN A 88 -18.70 -2.76 4.72
N GLU A 89 -18.16 -2.14 5.76
CA GLU A 89 -18.88 -1.12 6.54
C GLU A 89 -18.13 0.22 6.57
N LEU A 90 -16.88 0.24 7.07
CA LEU A 90 -16.21 1.50 7.38
C LEU A 90 -15.89 2.32 6.12
N ILE A 91 -15.30 1.71 5.10
CA ILE A 91 -14.89 2.42 3.87
C ILE A 91 -16.08 3.11 3.18
N TRP A 92 -17.27 2.51 3.24
CA TRP A 92 -18.45 2.99 2.51
C TRP A 92 -19.28 4.00 3.29
N LYS A 93 -19.24 3.98 4.62
CA LYS A 93 -20.15 4.74 5.49
C LYS A 93 -19.47 5.89 6.26
N ASN A 94 -18.18 6.12 6.04
CA ASN A 94 -17.39 7.11 6.76
C ASN A 94 -17.15 8.38 5.93
N ASN A 95 -17.12 9.53 6.59
CA ASN A 95 -16.80 10.83 5.99
C ASN A 95 -15.29 11.14 5.94
N ARG A 96 -14.46 10.51 6.79
CA ARG A 96 -13.01 10.76 6.86
C ARG A 96 -12.20 9.92 5.88
N ILE A 97 -12.43 8.61 5.85
CA ILE A 97 -11.86 7.72 4.83
C ILE A 97 -12.86 7.68 3.68
N LYS A 98 -12.56 8.37 2.59
CA LYS A 98 -13.45 8.48 1.44
C LYS A 98 -13.02 7.53 0.34
N VAL A 99 -14.00 7.04 -0.41
CA VAL A 99 -13.78 6.43 -1.70
C VAL A 99 -13.50 7.52 -2.72
N CYS A 100 -12.26 7.63 -3.18
CA CYS A 100 -11.83 8.62 -4.16
C CYS A 100 -12.16 8.21 -5.60
N TRP A 101 -12.13 6.91 -5.85
CA TRP A 101 -12.49 6.33 -7.13
C TRP A 101 -12.97 4.90 -6.93
N LYS A 102 -13.97 4.46 -7.70
CA LYS A 102 -14.48 3.08 -7.67
C LYS A 102 -14.90 2.60 -9.04
N SER A 103 -14.81 1.30 -9.25
CA SER A 103 -15.44 0.59 -10.35
C SER A 103 -16.35 -0.50 -9.79
N GLY A 104 -17.65 -0.33 -10.00
CA GLY A 104 -18.68 -1.23 -9.47
C GLY A 104 -18.80 -1.22 -7.94
N THR A 105 -19.48 -2.24 -7.43
CA THR A 105 -19.63 -2.53 -6.00
C THR A 105 -19.10 -3.93 -5.75
N VAL A 106 -18.28 -4.08 -4.72
CA VAL A 106 -17.75 -5.38 -4.30
C VAL A 106 -18.00 -5.54 -2.81
N SER A 107 -18.51 -6.71 -2.42
CA SER A 107 -18.63 -7.13 -1.02
C SER A 107 -17.71 -8.34 -0.81
N PHE A 108 -17.05 -8.39 0.33
CA PHE A 108 -16.06 -9.42 0.62
C PHE A 108 -16.59 -10.39 1.68
N ASP A 109 -16.44 -11.69 1.42
CA ASP A 109 -16.83 -12.76 2.35
C ASP A 109 -15.64 -13.31 3.14
N ARG A 110 -14.41 -13.11 2.65
CA ARG A 110 -13.21 -13.63 3.29
C ARG A 110 -12.01 -12.71 3.05
N ILE A 111 -11.08 -12.73 4.01
CA ILE A 111 -9.84 -11.96 3.98
C ILE A 111 -8.68 -12.83 4.44
N LYS A 112 -7.49 -12.63 3.85
CA LYS A 112 -6.24 -13.24 4.28
C LYS A 112 -5.11 -12.21 4.22
N PRO A 113 -4.21 -12.13 5.22
CA PRO A 113 -2.99 -11.35 5.09
C PRO A 113 -2.15 -11.85 3.92
N LEU A 114 -1.66 -10.95 3.07
CA LEU A 114 -0.67 -11.30 2.06
C LEU A 114 0.71 -11.21 2.73
N THR A 115 1.22 -12.35 3.21
CA THR A 115 2.52 -12.41 3.89
C THR A 115 3.64 -12.14 2.91
N SER A 116 4.32 -11.03 3.14
CA SER A 116 5.51 -10.61 2.40
C SER A 116 6.12 -9.42 3.10
N SER A 117 7.41 -9.27 2.86
CA SER A 117 8.34 -8.26 3.31
C SER A 117 8.04 -6.80 2.93
N TYR A 118 6.77 -6.34 2.97
CA TYR A 118 6.38 -5.04 2.45
C TYR A 118 6.40 -3.92 3.50
N THR A 119 6.60 -2.69 3.00
CA THR A 119 6.50 -1.43 3.74
C THR A 119 5.05 -0.93 3.86
N ASN A 120 4.08 -1.74 3.43
CA ASN A 120 2.65 -1.47 3.43
C ASN A 120 1.90 -2.71 3.91
N THR A 121 0.68 -2.53 4.42
CA THR A 121 -0.20 -3.65 4.77
C THR A 121 -0.91 -4.14 3.51
N LEU A 122 -0.69 -5.41 3.16
CA LEU A 122 -1.33 -6.06 2.02
C LEU A 122 -2.25 -7.18 2.50
N VAL A 123 -3.45 -7.23 1.91
CA VAL A 123 -4.43 -8.28 2.18
C VAL A 123 -5.04 -8.79 0.89
N ILE A 124 -5.30 -10.10 0.83
CA ILE A 124 -6.13 -10.72 -0.19
C ILE A 124 -7.57 -10.69 0.31
N LEU A 125 -8.46 -10.13 -0.50
CA LEU A 125 -9.90 -10.14 -0.27
C LEU A 125 -10.57 -11.08 -1.26
N PHE A 126 -11.62 -11.76 -0.82
CA PHE A 126 -12.38 -12.71 -1.61
C PHE A 126 -13.82 -12.24 -1.75
N SER A 127 -14.37 -12.36 -2.96
CA SER A 127 -15.79 -12.18 -3.27
C SER A 127 -16.24 -13.36 -4.10
N GLY A 128 -16.77 -14.39 -3.45
CA GLY A 128 -17.00 -15.71 -4.04
C GLY A 128 -15.69 -16.34 -4.52
N SER A 129 -15.62 -16.68 -5.82
CA SER A 129 -14.41 -17.23 -6.46
C SER A 129 -13.38 -16.16 -6.85
N LYS A 130 -13.75 -14.88 -6.84
CA LYS A 130 -12.86 -13.78 -7.26
C LYS A 130 -11.94 -13.36 -6.12
N ARG A 131 -10.71 -13.00 -6.48
CA ARG A 131 -9.67 -12.52 -5.56
C ARG A 131 -9.24 -11.10 -5.92
N TYR A 132 -8.94 -10.34 -4.88
CA TYR A 132 -8.49 -8.96 -4.98
C TYR A 132 -7.31 -8.74 -4.03
N VAL A 133 -6.43 -7.80 -4.35
CA VAL A 133 -5.39 -7.33 -3.43
C VAL A 133 -5.74 -5.92 -2.99
N TYR A 134 -5.84 -5.71 -1.68
CA TYR A 134 -5.86 -4.36 -1.12
C TYR A 134 -4.48 -4.01 -0.57
N LYS A 135 -3.94 -2.89 -1.03
CA LYS A 135 -2.72 -2.29 -0.53
C LYS A 135 -3.05 -1.04 0.28
N ALA A 136 -2.77 -1.10 1.59
CA ALA A 136 -2.95 0.02 2.50
C ALA A 136 -1.63 0.80 2.64
N TYR A 137 -1.67 2.08 2.29
CA TYR A 137 -0.49 2.94 2.40
C TYR A 137 -0.32 3.42 3.84
N ARG A 138 0.76 2.97 4.49
CA ARG A 138 1.07 3.39 5.87
C ARG A 138 1.62 4.80 5.91
N ILE A 139 2.53 5.13 5.00
CA ILE A 139 3.00 6.51 4.80
C ILE A 139 2.04 7.21 3.84
N ILE A 140 1.35 8.24 4.33
CA ILE A 140 0.45 9.06 3.53
C ILE A 140 1.18 10.32 3.05
N SER A 141 1.14 10.56 1.74
CA SER A 141 1.85 11.68 1.10
C SER A 141 1.15 12.10 -0.19
N SER A 142 1.17 13.39 -0.49
CA SER A 142 0.68 13.95 -1.77
C SER A 142 1.52 13.46 -2.96
N ASN A 143 2.75 13.00 -2.70
CA ASN A 143 3.67 12.43 -3.67
C ASN A 143 3.52 10.91 -3.85
N ASN A 144 2.45 10.29 -3.31
CA ASN A 144 2.13 8.90 -3.64
C ASN A 144 1.50 8.85 -5.04
N PHE A 145 2.32 8.58 -6.05
CA PHE A 145 1.89 8.56 -7.45
C PHE A 145 1.30 7.23 -7.89
N GLU A 146 1.55 6.13 -7.18
CA GLU A 146 1.12 4.78 -7.60
C GLU A 146 -0.39 4.69 -7.84
N PRO A 147 -1.28 5.15 -6.94
CA PRO A 147 -2.72 5.15 -7.21
C PRO A 147 -3.10 6.00 -8.43
N ARG A 148 -2.35 7.07 -8.70
CA ARG A 148 -2.60 7.97 -9.84
C ARG A 148 -2.25 7.28 -11.15
N PHE A 149 -1.09 6.64 -11.23
CA PHE A 149 -0.68 5.84 -12.39
C PHE A 149 -1.66 4.70 -12.64
N LEU A 150 -1.93 3.87 -11.63
CA LEU A 150 -2.81 2.70 -11.78
C LEU A 150 -4.23 3.13 -12.18
N THR A 151 -4.76 4.21 -11.58
CA THR A 151 -6.09 4.72 -11.96
C THR A 151 -6.09 5.32 -13.36
N TYR A 152 -5.04 6.03 -13.78
CA TYR A 152 -4.96 6.60 -15.13
C TYR A 152 -4.87 5.51 -16.21
N LEU A 153 -4.12 4.44 -15.92
CA LEU A 153 -3.86 3.33 -16.85
C LEU A 153 -4.89 2.21 -16.76
N ARG A 154 -5.90 2.32 -15.89
CA ARG A 154 -6.86 1.25 -15.52
C ARG A 154 -7.60 0.54 -16.68
N ASN A 155 -7.69 1.15 -17.84
CA ASN A 155 -8.36 0.61 -19.03
C ASN A 155 -7.34 0.01 -20.03
N ARG A 156 -6.13 -0.30 -19.57
CA ARG A 156 -5.03 -0.82 -20.38
C ARG A 156 -4.60 -2.17 -19.84
N ASP A 157 -4.17 -3.04 -20.75
CA ASP A 157 -3.90 -4.45 -20.42
C ASP A 157 -2.59 -4.68 -19.65
N TYR A 158 -1.76 -3.65 -19.48
CA TYR A 158 -0.48 -3.73 -18.78
C TYR A 158 -0.52 -3.31 -17.30
N VAL A 159 -1.70 -3.01 -16.74
CA VAL A 159 -1.87 -2.83 -15.29
C VAL A 159 -2.98 -3.73 -14.76
N PRO A 160 -2.90 -4.21 -13.50
CA PRO A 160 -4.03 -4.91 -12.89
C PRO A 160 -5.26 -4.01 -12.85
N LYS A 161 -6.47 -4.59 -13.02
CA LYS A 161 -7.70 -3.80 -12.91
C LYS A 161 -7.80 -3.15 -11.54
N VAL A 162 -8.04 -1.84 -11.53
CA VAL A 162 -8.32 -1.09 -10.30
C VAL A 162 -9.81 -1.18 -9.99
N PHE A 163 -10.17 -1.50 -8.76
CA PHE A 163 -11.58 -1.56 -8.32
C PHE A 163 -11.95 -0.41 -7.40
N LEU A 164 -10.99 0.07 -6.59
CA LEU A 164 -11.24 1.10 -5.58
C LEU A 164 -9.94 1.82 -5.22
N THR A 165 -10.00 3.13 -4.99
CA THR A 165 -8.99 3.86 -4.20
C THR A 165 -9.66 4.54 -3.02
N THR A 166 -8.99 4.52 -1.87
CA THR A 166 -9.42 5.21 -0.66
C THR A 166 -8.49 6.39 -0.37
N CYS A 167 -9.03 7.45 0.21
CA CYS A 167 -8.27 8.64 0.61
C CYS A 167 -8.64 9.11 2.00
N LEU A 168 -7.66 9.77 2.63
CA LEU A 168 -7.81 10.55 3.85
C LEU A 168 -7.49 12.01 3.52
N GLY A 169 -8.54 12.82 3.35
CA GLY A 169 -8.40 14.16 2.79
C GLY A 169 -7.85 14.11 1.35
N GLU A 170 -6.70 14.75 1.12
CA GLU A 170 -6.00 14.78 -0.17
C GLU A 170 -5.03 13.60 -0.40
N TYR A 171 -4.81 12.75 0.62
CA TYR A 171 -3.83 11.67 0.57
C TYR A 171 -4.48 10.33 0.25
N TYR A 172 -3.88 9.55 -0.65
CA TYR A 172 -4.29 8.16 -0.86
C TYR A 172 -3.95 7.31 0.37
N ALA A 173 -4.95 6.57 0.87
CA ALA A 173 -4.86 5.67 2.02
C ALA A 173 -4.79 4.20 1.59
N GLY A 174 -5.29 3.87 0.40
CA GLY A 174 -5.14 2.52 -0.16
C GLY A 174 -5.72 2.35 -1.56
N ILE A 175 -5.45 1.19 -2.14
CA ILE A 175 -5.92 0.80 -3.47
C ILE A 175 -6.30 -0.68 -3.48
N LEU A 176 -7.41 -0.99 -4.14
CA LEU A 176 -7.91 -2.33 -4.40
C LEU A 176 -7.68 -2.67 -5.86
N LEU A 177 -6.99 -3.77 -6.09
CA LEU A 177 -6.56 -4.26 -7.40
C LEU A 177 -7.05 -5.68 -7.62
N GLU A 178 -7.12 -6.07 -8.88
CA GLU A 178 -7.18 -7.47 -9.30
C GLU A 178 -6.03 -8.27 -8.68
N PHE A 179 -6.35 -9.46 -8.16
CA PHE A 179 -5.32 -10.41 -7.77
C PHE A 179 -4.82 -11.13 -9.02
N LEU A 180 -3.52 -11.00 -9.32
CA LEU A 180 -2.90 -11.70 -10.42
C LEU A 180 -2.31 -13.02 -9.93
N ASP A 181 -2.89 -14.12 -10.37
CA ASP A 181 -2.38 -15.46 -10.11
C ASP A 181 -1.12 -15.75 -10.93
N HIS A 182 -0.10 -16.33 -10.31
CA HIS A 182 1.08 -16.90 -10.99
C HIS A 182 1.91 -15.93 -11.84
N VAL A 183 1.89 -14.63 -11.57
CA VAL A 183 2.83 -13.69 -12.19
C VAL A 183 4.15 -13.78 -11.42
N GLY A 184 5.13 -14.48 -12.01
CA GLY A 184 6.50 -14.46 -11.51
C GLY A 184 7.07 -13.04 -11.49
N ASP A 185 8.06 -12.80 -10.63
CA ASP A 185 8.80 -11.53 -10.66
C ASP A 185 9.50 -11.39 -12.02
N GLY A 186 9.08 -10.41 -12.82
CA GLY A 186 9.65 -10.15 -14.14
C GLY A 186 11.15 -9.84 -14.13
N GLY A 187 11.69 -9.41 -12.99
CA GLY A 187 13.12 -9.19 -12.78
C GLY A 187 13.91 -10.45 -12.42
N TYR A 188 13.25 -11.49 -11.89
CA TYR A 188 13.92 -12.71 -11.40
C TYR A 188 14.68 -13.46 -12.52
N PRO A 189 14.12 -13.63 -13.74
CA PRO A 189 14.88 -14.20 -14.86
C PRO A 189 16.19 -13.43 -15.17
N PHE A 190 16.15 -12.09 -15.18
CA PHE A 190 17.33 -11.26 -15.43
C PHE A 190 18.37 -11.38 -14.33
N TYR A 191 17.94 -11.42 -13.06
CA TYR A 191 18.83 -11.68 -11.94
C TYR A 191 19.56 -13.02 -12.07
N LEU A 192 18.83 -14.10 -12.39
CA LEU A 192 19.45 -15.41 -12.59
C LEU A 192 20.46 -15.39 -13.72
N ASN A 193 20.14 -14.73 -14.84
CA ASN A 193 21.04 -14.62 -15.98
C ASN A 193 22.32 -13.85 -15.65
N ALA A 194 22.20 -12.70 -14.97
CA ALA A 194 23.35 -11.93 -14.53
C ALA A 194 24.26 -12.76 -13.60
N ARG A 195 23.66 -13.51 -12.67
CA ARG A 195 24.39 -14.38 -11.75
C ARG A 195 25.15 -15.51 -12.46
N GLU A 196 24.54 -16.15 -13.46
CA GLU A 196 25.24 -17.21 -14.23
C GLU A 196 26.30 -16.63 -15.18
N SER A 197 26.07 -15.44 -15.73
CA SER A 197 27.05 -14.73 -16.56
C SER A 197 28.33 -14.39 -15.78
N LEU A 198 28.20 -14.02 -14.50
CA LEU A 198 29.33 -13.80 -13.60
C LEU A 198 30.17 -15.08 -13.35
N LYS A 199 29.60 -16.26 -13.59
CA LYS A 199 30.32 -17.54 -13.51
C LYS A 199 30.91 -17.97 -14.86
N GLY A 200 30.88 -17.11 -15.86
CA GLY A 200 31.35 -17.41 -17.22
C GLY A 200 30.36 -18.18 -18.10
N VAL A 201 29.14 -18.44 -17.62
CA VAL A 201 28.09 -19.12 -18.39
C VAL A 201 27.29 -18.08 -19.17
N LYS A 202 27.54 -17.95 -20.47
CA LYS A 202 26.66 -17.16 -21.35
C LYS A 202 25.36 -17.91 -21.57
N LYS A 203 24.28 -17.44 -20.95
CA LYS A 203 22.92 -17.92 -21.21
C LYS A 203 22.16 -16.84 -21.96
N ILE A 204 21.53 -17.19 -23.08
CA ILE A 204 20.55 -16.30 -23.73
C ILE A 204 19.26 -16.42 -22.92
N LEU A 205 18.69 -15.29 -22.50
CA LEU A 205 17.42 -15.26 -21.82
C LEU A 205 16.30 -15.63 -22.80
N ASP A 206 15.59 -16.70 -22.51
CA ASP A 206 14.34 -17.05 -23.17
C ASP A 206 13.20 -16.25 -22.52
N ILE A 207 13.22 -14.95 -22.78
CA ILE A 207 12.18 -14.00 -22.37
C ILE A 207 11.70 -13.33 -23.65
N GLU A 208 10.39 -13.07 -23.75
CA GLU A 208 9.81 -12.23 -24.79
C GLU A 208 10.23 -10.76 -24.58
N ILE A 209 11.51 -10.44 -24.78
CA ILE A 209 12.06 -9.09 -24.64
C ILE A 209 11.28 -8.10 -25.51
N ASP A 210 10.89 -8.52 -26.71
CA ASP A 210 10.05 -7.73 -27.61
C ASP A 210 8.71 -7.33 -26.97
N SER A 211 8.07 -8.23 -26.23
CA SER A 211 6.81 -7.96 -25.53
C SER A 211 7.02 -6.94 -24.41
N VAL A 212 8.10 -7.07 -23.64
CA VAL A 212 8.48 -6.12 -22.59
C VAL A 212 8.77 -4.74 -23.19
N VAL A 213 9.56 -4.67 -24.26
CA VAL A 213 9.94 -3.42 -24.92
C VAL A 213 8.72 -2.73 -25.54
N ARG A 214 7.83 -3.47 -26.21
CA ARG A 214 6.57 -2.91 -26.76
C ARG A 214 5.68 -2.38 -25.63
N THR A 215 5.52 -3.14 -24.55
CA THR A 215 4.74 -2.71 -23.38
C THR A 215 5.30 -1.43 -22.76
N LEU A 216 6.63 -1.32 -22.63
CA LEU A 216 7.28 -0.10 -22.13
C LEU A 216 7.10 1.08 -23.08
N ALA A 217 7.26 0.88 -24.39
CA ALA A 217 7.08 1.94 -25.39
C ALA A 217 5.63 2.46 -25.37
N ASP A 218 4.64 1.57 -25.33
CA ASP A 218 3.22 1.91 -25.24
C ASP A 218 2.88 2.64 -23.94
N PHE A 219 3.45 2.20 -22.82
CA PHE A 219 3.35 2.91 -21.54
C PHE A 219 3.87 4.34 -21.67
N HIS A 220 5.08 4.53 -22.21
CA HIS A 220 5.68 5.86 -22.37
C HIS A 220 4.85 6.76 -23.30
N TYR A 221 4.37 6.21 -24.41
CA TYR A 221 3.50 6.93 -25.33
C TYR A 221 2.20 7.39 -24.65
N ILE A 222 1.53 6.51 -23.91
CA ILE A 222 0.29 6.86 -23.21
C ILE A 222 0.55 7.88 -22.10
N MET A 223 1.66 7.76 -21.38
CA MET A 223 2.05 8.72 -20.35
C MET A 223 2.42 10.09 -20.92
N SER A 224 3.04 10.16 -22.10
CA SER A 224 3.34 11.42 -22.79
C SER A 224 2.10 12.27 -23.10
N ARG A 225 0.94 11.61 -23.20
CA ARG A 225 -0.36 12.25 -23.47
C ARG A 225 -1.12 12.64 -22.20
N CYS A 226 -0.57 12.33 -21.03
CA CYS A 226 -1.21 12.63 -19.76
C CYS A 226 -1.18 14.15 -19.49
N SER A 227 -2.37 14.75 -19.39
CA SER A 227 -2.52 16.21 -19.20
C SER A 227 -2.52 16.64 -17.73
N HIS A 228 -2.60 15.69 -16.80
CA HIS A 228 -2.64 16.00 -15.38
C HIS A 228 -1.33 16.61 -14.86
N LYS A 229 -1.42 17.55 -13.92
CA LYS A 229 -0.24 18.23 -13.33
C LYS A 229 0.80 17.26 -12.75
N TRP A 230 0.38 16.10 -12.23
CA TRP A 230 1.26 15.12 -11.59
C TRP A 230 2.08 14.28 -12.58
N CYS A 231 1.67 14.19 -13.85
CA CYS A 231 2.36 13.43 -14.89
C CYS A 231 3.08 14.32 -15.91
N LYS A 232 3.08 15.65 -15.71
CA LYS A 232 3.82 16.56 -16.58
C LYS A 232 5.32 16.33 -16.43
N VAL A 233 5.99 16.21 -17.57
CA VAL A 233 7.44 16.15 -17.65
C VAL A 233 8.04 17.42 -17.03
N ARG A 234 9.12 17.24 -16.27
CA ARG A 234 9.94 18.33 -15.75
C ARG A 234 11.39 18.09 -16.18
N ASN A 235 12.09 19.16 -16.51
CA ASN A 235 13.53 19.07 -16.75
C ASN A 235 14.22 18.76 -15.43
N ALA A 236 15.10 17.76 -15.42
CA ALA A 236 16.00 17.53 -14.30
C ALA A 236 17.10 18.59 -14.33
N GLY A 237 17.33 19.25 -13.19
CA GLY A 237 18.41 20.22 -13.04
C GLY A 237 19.60 19.66 -12.24
N GLU A 238 20.66 20.46 -12.11
CA GLU A 238 21.85 20.11 -11.31
C GLU A 238 21.49 19.76 -9.86
N ALA A 239 20.53 20.47 -9.25
CA ALA A 239 20.07 20.19 -7.90
C ALA A 239 19.37 18.82 -7.77
N ASP A 240 18.73 18.32 -8.83
CA ASP A 240 18.14 16.98 -8.84
C ASP A 240 19.24 15.92 -8.94
N ILE A 241 20.22 16.16 -9.81
CA ILE A 241 21.41 15.30 -9.98
C ILE A 241 22.18 15.20 -8.65
N GLU A 242 22.43 16.32 -7.98
CA GLU A 242 23.15 16.37 -6.70
C GLU A 242 22.39 15.57 -5.61
N LYS A 243 21.06 15.69 -5.56
CA LYS A 243 20.22 14.88 -4.66
C LYS A 243 20.30 13.40 -4.97
N TRP A 244 20.38 13.00 -6.24
CA TRP A 244 20.52 11.59 -6.61
C TRP A 244 21.89 11.04 -6.22
N PHE A 245 22.97 11.80 -6.44
CA PHE A 245 24.32 11.42 -5.98
C PHE A 245 24.38 11.18 -4.48
N LYS A 246 23.78 12.07 -3.68
CA LYS A 246 23.68 11.94 -2.21
C LYS A 246 22.89 10.71 -1.72
N ARG A 247 22.19 9.97 -2.60
CA ARG A 247 21.48 8.73 -2.25
C ARG A 247 22.27 7.47 -2.58
N ILE A 248 23.28 7.59 -3.43
CA ILE A 248 24.16 6.48 -3.85
C ILE A 248 25.39 6.40 -2.94
N LEU A 249 25.90 7.55 -2.51
CA LEU A 249 26.98 7.70 -1.53
C LEU A 249 26.43 7.63 -0.09
#